data_AF-A0A424YVB5-F1
#
_entry.id   AF-A0A424YVB5-F1
#
_cell.length_a   1.000
_cell.length_b   1.000
_cell.length_c   1.000
_cell.angle_alpha   90.00
_cell.angle_beta   90.00
_cell.angle_gamma   90.00
#
_symmetry.space_group_name_H-M   'P 1'
#
loop_
_entity.id
_entity.type
_entity.pdbx_description
1 polymer ?
#
loop_
_entity_poly.entity_id
_entity_poly.type
_entity_poly.pdbx_seq_one_letter_code
_entity_poly.pdbx_strand_id
1 'polypeptide(L)'
;VDEERRGVFFLNFEDPRLAEFELKDIALLEEVFYEEFGEKDLYYFDEIQNLPGWESYVRYLLDRKKKVIITGSNASLLSRDLRTN
;
A
#
# COMPACT_ATOMS: atom_id res chain seq x y z
N VAL A 1 -18.70 -17.15 1.07
CA VAL A 1 -17.68 -16.61 0.15
C VAL A 1 -17.35 -15.19 0.62
N ASP A 2 -16.77 -15.03 1.81
CA ASP A 2 -16.41 -13.68 2.33
C ASP A 2 -15.54 -13.70 3.61
N GLU A 3 -14.92 -14.84 3.96
CA GLU A 3 -14.05 -14.92 5.15
C GLU A 3 -12.62 -14.44 4.86
N GLU A 4 -12.13 -14.57 3.62
CA GLU A 4 -10.75 -14.19 3.25
C GLU A 4 -10.49 -12.67 3.25
N ARG A 5 -11.52 -11.84 3.10
CA ARG A 5 -11.37 -10.37 3.10
C ARG A 5 -11.23 -9.76 4.49
N ARG A 6 -11.47 -10.52 5.55
CA ARG A 6 -11.48 -9.99 6.93
C ARG A 6 -10.08 -9.75 7.52
N GLY A 7 -9.03 -10.32 6.95
CA GLY A 7 -7.67 -10.29 7.53
C GLY A 7 -6.69 -9.30 6.90
N VAL A 8 -7.09 -8.53 5.89
CA VAL A 8 -6.19 -7.68 5.11
C VAL A 8 -6.66 -6.23 5.04
N PHE A 9 -5.71 -5.29 5.04
CA PHE A 9 -5.91 -3.93 4.57
C PHE A 9 -5.63 -3.88 3.08
N PHE A 10 -6.64 -3.52 2.29
CA PHE A 10 -6.54 -3.48 0.84
C PHE A 10 -6.76 -2.05 0.33
N LEU A 11 -5.88 -1.60 -0.57
CA LEU A 11 -6.06 -0.35 -1.30
C LEU A 11 -5.55 -0.49 -2.73
N ASN A 12 -6.31 0.03 -3.69
CA ASN A 12 -5.89 0.15 -5.09
C ASN A 12 -5.63 1.63 -5.40
N PHE A 13 -4.42 1.94 -5.83
CA PHE A 13 -3.94 3.31 -6.09
C PHE A 13 -4.26 3.85 -7.49
N GLU A 14 -4.95 3.08 -8.35
CA GLU A 14 -5.62 3.59 -9.56
C GLU A 14 -7.04 4.09 -9.29
N ASP A 15 -7.59 3.88 -8.09
CA ASP A 15 -8.94 4.32 -7.78
C ASP A 15 -9.05 5.85 -7.96
N PRO A 16 -9.98 6.36 -8.79
CA PRO A 16 -10.08 7.79 -9.08
C PRO A 16 -10.39 8.64 -7.84
N ARG A 17 -10.89 8.04 -6.76
CA ARG A 17 -11.10 8.71 -5.47
C ARG A 17 -9.79 9.06 -4.76
N LEU A 18 -8.68 8.44 -5.16
CA LEU A 18 -7.34 8.67 -4.66
C LEU A 18 -6.48 9.52 -5.62
N ALA A 19 -7.10 10.20 -6.60
CA ALA A 19 -6.37 10.97 -7.61
C ALA A 19 -5.43 12.05 -7.02
N GLU A 20 -5.75 12.58 -5.84
CA GLU A 20 -4.93 13.57 -5.12
C GLU A 20 -4.24 12.98 -3.88
N PHE A 21 -4.21 11.65 -3.73
CA PHE A 21 -3.62 10.99 -2.57
C PHE A 21 -2.09 11.07 -2.59
N GLU A 22 -1.51 11.59 -1.52
CA GLU A 22 -0.07 11.78 -1.36
C GLU A 22 0.48 11.08 -0.10
N LEU A 23 1.81 11.02 0.06
CA LEU A 23 2.43 10.43 1.26
C LEU A 23 1.99 11.07 2.58
N LYS A 24 1.61 12.35 2.56
CA LYS A 24 1.12 13.06 3.75
C LYS A 24 -0.22 12.48 4.25
N ASP A 25 -0.99 11.86 3.37
CA ASP A 25 -2.33 11.32 3.65
C ASP A 25 -2.28 9.90 4.22
N ILE A 26 -1.10 9.26 4.24
CA ILE A 26 -0.89 7.92 4.83
C ILE A 26 -1.30 7.89 6.30
N ALA A 27 -1.03 8.95 7.08
CA ALA A 27 -1.40 8.97 8.48
C ALA A 27 -2.92 8.84 8.67
N LEU A 28 -3.70 9.52 7.82
CA LEU A 28 -5.15 9.42 7.79
C LEU A 28 -5.61 8.04 7.29
N LEU A 29 -4.94 7.48 6.28
CA LEU A 29 -5.25 6.13 5.80
C LEU A 29 -5.11 5.08 6.91
N GLU A 30 -4.02 5.12 7.68
CA GLU A 30 -3.77 4.20 8.80
C GLU A 30 -4.82 4.36 9.91
N GLU A 31 -5.24 5.59 10.20
CA GLU A 31 -6.31 5.88 11.16
C GLU A 31 -7.63 5.26 10.70
N VAL A 32 -8.05 5.53 9.47
CA VAL A 32 -9.28 4.97 8.89
C VAL A 32 -9.23 3.44 8.84
N PHE A 33 -8.09 2.86 8.46
CA PHE A 33 -7.90 1.41 8.46
C PHE A 33 -8.10 0.82 9.85
N TYR A 34 -7.50 1.42 10.87
CA TYR A 34 -7.62 0.97 12.24
C TYR A 34 -9.04 1.14 12.79
N GLU A 35 -9.69 2.27 12.54
CA GLU A 35 -11.05 2.55 13.03
C GLU A 35 -12.09 1.62 12.40
N GLU A 36 -12.03 1.43 11.09
CA GLU A 36 -13.04 0.67 10.35
C GLU A 36 -12.87 -0.85 10.48
N PHE A 37 -11.63 -1.33 10.62
CA PHE A 37 -11.35 -2.77 10.57
C PHE A 37 -10.49 -3.31 11.73
N GLY A 38 -10.09 -2.47 12.68
CA GLY A 38 -9.23 -2.85 13.80
C GLY A 38 -7.78 -3.11 13.39
N GLU A 39 -6.98 -3.65 14.31
CA GLU A 39 -5.59 -3.97 14.01
C GLU A 39 -5.47 -5.16 13.03
N LYS A 40 -4.71 -4.96 11.96
CA LYS A 40 -4.28 -6.03 11.05
C LYS A 40 -2.77 -6.00 10.82
N ASP A 41 -2.25 -7.15 10.43
CA ASP A 41 -0.83 -7.33 10.12
C ASP A 41 -0.55 -7.45 8.63
N LEU A 42 -1.57 -7.60 7.78
CA LEU A 42 -1.40 -7.80 6.34
C LEU A 42 -1.95 -6.61 5.56
N TYR A 43 -1.09 -6.04 4.71
CA TYR A 43 -1.40 -4.99 3.76
C TYR A 43 -1.29 -5.53 2.34
N TYR A 44 -2.24 -5.18 1.49
CA TYR A 44 -2.26 -5.48 0.07
C TYR A 44 -2.48 -4.18 -0.69
N PHE A 45 -1.47 -3.77 -1.45
CA PHE A 45 -1.51 -2.54 -2.23
C PHE A 45 -1.43 -2.84 -3.71
N ASP A 46 -2.46 -2.41 -4.43
CA ASP A 46 -2.54 -2.57 -5.87
C ASP A 46 -2.17 -1.28 -6.60
N GLU A 47 -1.42 -1.41 -7.69
CA GLU A 47 -0.85 -0.31 -8.48
C GLU A 47 -0.11 0.75 -7.63
N ILE A 48 0.60 0.29 -6.58
CA ILE A 48 1.24 1.16 -5.56
C ILE A 48 2.21 2.19 -6.14
N GLN A 49 2.80 1.92 -7.31
CA GLN A 49 3.67 2.85 -8.02
C GLN A 49 3.01 4.20 -8.35
N ASN A 50 1.67 4.28 -8.37
CA ASN A 50 0.94 5.51 -8.61
C ASN A 50 1.02 6.48 -7.44
N LEU A 51 1.46 6.02 -6.26
CA LEU A 51 1.80 6.87 -5.12
C LEU A 51 3.31 7.23 -5.17
N PRO A 52 3.69 8.49 -5.45
CA PRO A 52 5.10 8.87 -5.43
C PRO A 52 5.72 8.69 -4.04
N GLY A 53 6.89 8.03 -3.96
CA GLY A 53 7.59 7.78 -2.70
C GLY A 53 7.00 6.66 -1.83
N TRP A 54 6.13 5.82 -2.40
CA TRP A 54 5.51 4.68 -1.72
C TRP A 54 6.49 3.73 -1.03
N GLU A 55 7.75 3.69 -1.46
CA GLU A 55 8.81 2.87 -0.87
C GLU A 55 9.02 3.19 0.61
N SER A 56 8.94 4.47 0.96
CA SER A 56 9.06 4.93 2.34
C SER A 56 7.91 4.40 3.19
N TYR A 57 6.70 4.32 2.63
CA TYR A 57 5.53 3.76 3.30
C TYR A 57 5.68 2.25 3.52
N VAL A 58 6.08 1.52 2.48
CA VAL A 58 6.31 0.07 2.60
C VAL A 58 7.43 -0.22 3.60
N ARG A 59 8.53 0.55 3.57
CA ARG A 59 9.61 0.47 4.57
C ARG A 59 9.07 0.67 5.98
N TYR A 60 8.28 1.73 6.19
CA TYR A 60 7.64 2.06 7.46
C TYR A 60 6.79 0.90 8.01
N LEU A 61 6.07 0.17 7.16
CA LEU A 61 5.26 -0.99 7.55
C LEU A 61 6.13 -2.22 7.88
N LEU A 62 7.14 -2.49 7.05
CA LEU A 62 8.06 -3.61 7.26
C LEU A 62 8.86 -3.47 8.57
N ASP A 63 9.30 -2.25 8.90
CA ASP A 63 10.00 -1.95 10.16
C ASP A 63 9.12 -2.22 11.40
N ARG A 64 7.79 -2.14 11.24
CA ARG A 64 6.79 -2.51 12.26
C ARG A 64 6.40 -3.98 12.25
N LYS A 65 7.12 -4.83 11.51
CA LYS A 65 6.87 -6.27 11.34
C LYS A 65 5.51 -6.58 10.71
N LYS A 66 4.95 -5.64 9.94
CA LYS A 66 3.73 -5.87 9.16
C LYS A 66 4.10 -6.59 7.85
N LYS A 67 3.20 -7.43 7.34
CA LYS A 67 3.32 -8.11 6.06
C LYS A 67 2.73 -7.22 4.97
N VAL A 68 3.47 -7.03 3.88
CA VAL A 68 3.04 -6.19 2.76
C VAL A 68 3.11 -7.00 1.47
N ILE A 69 2.00 -7.06 0.75
CA ILE A 69 1.90 -7.57 -0.62
C ILE A 69 1.66 -6.36 -1.51
N ILE A 70 2.44 -6.25 -2.59
CA ILE A 70 2.28 -5.18 -3.58
C ILE A 70 2.06 -5.78 -4.95
N THR A 71 1.22 -5.15 -5.75
CA THR A 71 1.05 -5.41 -7.18
C THR A 71 1.25 -4.12 -7.96
N GLY A 72 1.64 -4.27 -9.22
CA GLY A 72 1.86 -3.18 -10.14
C GLY A 72 2.22 -3.69 -11.51
N SER A 73 1.79 -2.97 -12.55
CA SER A 73 2.18 -3.24 -13.92
C SER A 73 3.71 -3.30 -14.10
N ASN A 74 4.17 -4.31 -14.85
CA ASN A 74 5.58 -4.71 -14.99
C ASN A 74 6.56 -3.55 -15.27
N ALA A 75 6.17 -2.55 -16.03
CA ALA A 75 7.07 -1.48 -16.47
C ALA A 75 7.52 -0.55 -15.33
N SER A 76 6.70 -0.36 -14.28
CA SER A 76 6.99 0.58 -13.19
C SER A 76 7.86 -0.05 -12.10
N LEU A 77 7.55 -1.28 -11.69
CA LEU A 77 8.29 -2.00 -10.64
C LEU A 77 9.68 -2.44 -11.11
N LEU A 78 9.82 -2.92 -12.36
CA LEU A 78 11.12 -3.30 -12.94
C LEU A 78 12.02 -2.08 -13.23
N SER A 79 11.46 -0.89 -13.47
CA SER A 79 12.24 0.32 -13.74
C SER A 79 13.11 0.76 -12.55
N ARG A 80 12.77 0.31 -11.33
CA ARG A 80 13.51 0.64 -10.11
C ARG A 80 14.60 -0.38 -9.76
N ASP A 81 14.48 -1.64 -10.18
CA ASP A 81 15.54 -2.66 -10.03
C ASP A 81 16.73 -2.42 -10.98
N LEU A 82 16.49 -1.72 -12.11
CA LEU A 82 17.54 -1.34 -13.06
C LEU A 82 18.40 -0.14 -12.63
N ARG A 83 18.20 0.39 -11.42
CA ARG A 83 19.10 1.38 -10.82
C ARG A 83 20.31 0.70 -10.15
N THR A 84 21.02 -0.12 -10.92
CA THR A 84 22.37 -0.58 -10.60
C THR A 84 23.34 0.01 -11.61
N ASN A 85 23.81 1.23 -11.33
CA ASN A 85 25.15 1.74 -11.66
C ASN A 85 25.41 3.03 -10.89
#